data_AF-A0AAD6J9T2-F1
#
_entry.id   AF-A0AAD6J9T2-F1
#
_cell.length_a   1.000
_cell.length_b   1.000
_cell.length_c   1.000
_cell.angle_alpha   90.00
_cell.angle_beta   90.00
_cell.angle_gamma   90.00
#
_symmetry.space_group_name_H-M   'P 1'
#
loop_
_entity.id
_entity.type
_entity.pdbx_description
1 polymer ?
#
loop_
_entity_poly.entity_id
_entity_poly.type
_entity_poly.pdbx_seq_one_letter_code
_entity_poly.pdbx_strand_id
1 'polypeptide(L)'
;MAGSLSFLSQPRIRPVTKRPPNPSSSFLELLNVSSKSLQVTKHYDLAVVSRVYRREIASVQGENPVKPDFKRLCKERKVEAALETMDEKERNGGSADLLDIVKLIQICADLKLLEAGKKVDGYVMRSSSKFKSSVVVLNNLVEMYCKLGDTNRAREIFEQMGARNLDSWNKMLLGLAENKEGEKALEIFSQMKGDGIRPDGSSFAGVLMACVCVGEEKEGQKHFESMSRDYGITPTAEHYEVMVDLLGRTGKIAEAEELVSNMPVDPNTRIWETLQKYSKTRAQGQLGYPLSPPGPEARWHEKGKGQPQHKS
;
A
#
# COMPACT_ATOMS: atom_id res chain seq x y z
N MET A 1 -29.52 56.07 44.64
CA MET A 1 -30.72 56.83 44.24
C MET A 1 -30.33 57.79 43.14
N ALA A 2 -31.19 57.92 42.12
CA ALA A 2 -31.18 58.87 41.01
C ALA A 2 -29.96 58.80 40.06
N GLY A 3 -30.09 58.67 38.74
CA GLY A 3 -31.25 58.81 37.88
C GLY A 3 -30.96 59.83 36.76
N SER A 4 -31.43 59.50 35.56
CA SER A 4 -31.71 60.35 34.40
C SER A 4 -30.62 60.64 33.36
N LEU A 5 -30.89 60.02 32.21
CA LEU A 5 -30.52 60.27 30.81
C LEU A 5 -30.75 61.73 30.36
N SER A 6 -29.98 62.23 29.39
CA SER A 6 -30.43 62.34 27.97
C SER A 6 -29.59 63.27 27.07
N PHE A 7 -29.26 62.72 25.89
CA PHE A 7 -29.34 63.28 24.53
C PHE A 7 -28.26 64.22 23.91
N LEU A 8 -27.68 63.66 22.83
CA LEU A 8 -27.31 64.24 21.52
C LEU A 8 -26.05 65.11 21.36
N SER A 9 -25.06 64.55 20.67
CA SER A 9 -24.76 65.00 19.29
C SER A 9 -23.86 63.98 18.58
N GLN A 10 -24.30 63.47 17.42
CA GLN A 10 -23.46 62.67 16.52
C GLN A 10 -22.49 63.57 15.76
N PRO A 11 -21.33 63.02 15.33
CA PRO A 11 -20.93 63.26 13.96
C PRO A 11 -20.50 61.98 13.21
N ARG A 12 -21.22 61.74 12.10
CA ARG A 12 -20.82 61.18 10.80
C ARG A 12 -19.66 60.16 10.78
N ILE A 13 -20.04 58.90 10.59
CA ILE A 13 -19.20 57.83 10.03
C ILE A 13 -18.78 58.22 8.60
N ARG A 14 -17.46 58.29 8.34
CA ARG A 14 -16.89 58.18 6.98
C ARG A 14 -16.27 56.79 6.80
N PRO A 15 -16.24 56.22 5.58
CA PRO A 15 -15.87 54.83 5.39
C PRO A 15 -14.39 54.57 5.61
N VAL A 16 -14.14 53.40 6.19
CA VAL A 16 -12.86 52.73 6.41
C VAL A 16 -12.11 52.51 5.09
N THR A 17 -10.85 52.96 4.98
CA THR A 17 -9.78 52.32 4.18
C THR A 17 -8.39 52.84 4.57
N LYS A 18 -7.80 52.41 5.70
CA LYS A 18 -6.33 52.43 5.88
C LYS A 18 -5.86 51.22 6.70
N ARG A 19 -4.78 50.60 6.21
CA ARG A 19 -4.16 49.29 6.55
C ARG A 19 -3.91 49.07 8.05
N PRO A 20 -3.93 47.82 8.57
CA PRO A 20 -3.39 47.50 9.88
C PRO A 20 -1.86 47.30 9.85
N PRO A 21 -1.17 47.41 11.01
CA PRO A 21 0.28 47.52 11.16
C PRO A 21 0.98 46.18 11.44
N ASN A 22 2.31 46.15 11.27
CA ASN A 22 3.24 45.04 11.57
C ASN A 22 3.09 44.47 12.99
N PRO A 23 3.24 43.14 13.20
CA PRO A 23 3.51 42.59 14.53
C PRO A 23 4.99 42.71 14.91
N SER A 24 5.21 43.26 16.09
CA SER A 24 6.45 43.63 16.76
C SER A 24 7.04 42.52 17.66
N SER A 25 8.38 42.49 17.73
CA SER A 25 9.30 42.26 18.87
C SER A 25 9.11 41.13 19.91
N SER A 26 7.92 40.58 20.18
CA SER A 26 7.74 39.56 21.24
C SER A 26 8.13 38.14 20.80
N PHE A 27 8.27 37.88 19.50
CA PHE A 27 8.62 36.54 19.00
C PHE A 27 10.12 36.21 19.15
N LEU A 28 10.97 37.24 19.25
CA LEU A 28 12.42 37.07 19.40
C LEU A 28 12.84 36.77 20.85
N GLU A 29 12.00 37.07 21.84
CA GLU A 29 12.27 36.72 23.25
C GLU A 29 12.08 35.23 23.52
N LEU A 30 11.21 34.53 22.77
CA LEU A 30 11.00 33.09 22.90
C LEU A 30 12.20 32.23 22.47
N LEU A 31 13.11 32.79 21.66
CA LEU A 31 14.30 32.07 21.19
C LEU A 31 15.49 32.17 22.17
N ASN A 32 15.46 33.08 23.16
CA ASN A 32 16.63 33.36 23.99
C ASN A 32 16.70 32.56 25.31
N VAL A 33 15.71 31.70 25.62
CA VAL A 33 15.62 31.01 26.91
C VAL A 33 16.18 29.56 26.90
N SER A 34 16.59 29.00 25.76
CA SER A 34 17.11 27.62 25.70
C SER A 34 18.57 27.51 25.23
N SER A 35 19.42 28.52 25.46
CA SER A 35 20.84 28.48 25.13
C SER A 35 21.73 27.69 26.12
N LYS A 36 21.15 27.06 27.15
CA LYS A 36 21.92 26.37 28.22
C LYS A 36 21.96 24.83 28.18
N SER A 37 21.43 24.18 27.15
CA SER A 37 21.52 22.71 26.99
C SER A 37 22.21 22.24 25.71
N LEU A 38 22.95 23.12 25.01
CA LEU A 38 23.75 22.73 23.84
C LEU A 38 25.18 22.35 24.26
N GLN A 39 25.40 21.10 24.67
CA GLN A 39 26.69 20.44 24.44
C GLN A 39 26.49 19.01 23.91
N VAL A 40 26.65 18.94 22.59
CA VAL A 40 27.10 17.80 21.77
C VAL A 40 26.15 16.61 21.59
N THR A 41 25.44 16.60 20.44
CA THR A 41 25.58 15.53 19.43
C THR A 41 25.34 16.08 18.03
N LYS A 42 26.23 15.67 17.11
CA LYS A 42 26.28 16.03 15.69
C LYS A 42 25.12 15.40 14.90
N HIS A 43 24.29 16.21 14.24
CA HIS A 43 23.77 16.03 12.87
C HIS A 43 22.81 17.18 12.56
N TYR A 44 22.97 17.78 11.37
CA TYR A 44 22.31 18.98 10.84
C TYR A 44 20.90 19.32 11.36
N ASP A 45 20.75 20.55 11.87
CA ASP A 45 19.48 21.18 12.25
C ASP A 45 19.52 22.72 12.07
N LEU A 46 18.34 23.36 12.02
CA LEU A 46 17.98 24.78 11.91
C LEU A 46 17.95 25.48 10.53
N ALA A 47 18.89 25.28 9.61
CA ALA A 47 18.88 26.02 8.32
C ALA A 47 17.75 25.55 7.36
N VAL A 48 17.40 24.27 7.43
CA VAL A 48 16.28 23.65 6.69
C VAL A 48 14.95 24.05 7.31
N VAL A 49 14.86 24.02 8.64
CA VAL A 49 13.68 24.43 9.41
C VAL A 49 13.36 25.92 9.17
N SER A 50 14.38 26.79 9.05
CA SER A 50 14.25 28.23 8.77
C SER A 50 13.84 28.59 7.33
N ARG A 51 13.98 27.67 6.36
CA ARG A 51 13.50 27.86 4.97
C ARG A 51 12.06 27.37 4.80
N VAL A 52 11.72 26.24 5.42
CA VAL A 52 10.36 25.69 5.46
C VAL A 52 9.41 26.72 6.06
N TYR A 53 9.78 27.31 7.20
CA TYR A 53 8.99 28.33 7.90
C TYR A 53 8.82 29.66 7.12
N ARG A 54 9.70 29.97 6.16
CA ARG A 54 9.71 31.26 5.44
C ARG A 54 8.85 31.30 4.17
N ARG A 55 8.53 30.14 3.55
CA ARG A 55 7.55 30.04 2.44
C ARG A 55 6.11 30.01 2.96
N GLU A 56 5.93 29.43 4.15
CA GLU A 56 4.63 29.26 4.81
C GLU A 56 4.03 30.55 5.37
N ILE A 57 4.84 31.59 5.54
CA ILE A 57 4.35 32.97 5.53
C ILE A 57 4.19 33.33 4.05
N ALA A 58 3.18 32.78 3.37
CA ALA A 58 1.92 33.50 3.25
C ALA A 58 2.20 34.98 3.07
N SER A 59 2.78 35.32 1.93
CA SER A 59 3.07 36.71 1.68
C SER A 59 3.31 36.90 0.20
N VAL A 60 2.43 37.50 -0.56
CA VAL A 60 1.24 38.26 -0.23
C VAL A 60 0.64 38.44 -1.64
N GLN A 61 -0.62 38.08 -1.83
CA GLN A 61 -1.42 38.44 -3.02
C GLN A 61 -1.17 37.65 -4.32
N GLY A 62 -2.11 36.74 -4.61
CA GLY A 62 -2.63 36.55 -5.95
C GLY A 62 -2.05 35.40 -6.76
N GLU A 63 -2.37 34.16 -6.38
CA GLU A 63 -2.83 33.09 -7.28
C GLU A 63 -2.96 31.80 -6.46
N ASN A 64 -4.15 31.21 -6.45
CA ASN A 64 -4.37 29.87 -5.92
C ASN A 64 -4.24 28.92 -7.11
N PRO A 65 -3.10 28.23 -7.33
CA PRO A 65 -2.98 27.35 -8.47
C PRO A 65 -3.88 26.15 -8.18
N VAL A 66 -4.96 26.01 -8.96
CA VAL A 66 -5.86 24.87 -8.93
C VAL A 66 -5.00 23.61 -9.05
N LYS A 67 -4.84 22.85 -7.94
CA LYS A 67 -4.12 21.58 -7.98
C LYS A 67 -4.80 20.71 -9.04
N PRO A 68 -4.06 20.18 -10.03
CA PRO A 68 -4.67 19.38 -11.09
C PRO A 68 -5.35 18.17 -10.46
N ASP A 69 -6.62 17.93 -10.78
CA ASP A 69 -7.29 16.69 -10.42
C ASP A 69 -6.76 15.58 -11.34
N PHE A 70 -5.61 15.03 -10.98
CA PHE A 70 -4.95 13.95 -11.72
C PHE A 70 -5.87 12.74 -11.91
N LYS A 71 -6.77 12.46 -10.96
CA LYS A 71 -7.73 11.36 -11.07
C LYS A 71 -8.72 11.62 -12.19
N ARG A 72 -9.26 12.83 -12.28
CA ARG A 72 -10.14 13.23 -13.38
C ARG A 72 -9.40 13.22 -14.72
N LEU A 73 -8.19 13.79 -14.78
CA LEU A 73 -7.39 13.85 -16.01
C LEU A 73 -7.03 12.45 -16.53
N CYS A 74 -6.63 11.52 -15.67
CA CYS A 74 -6.38 10.13 -16.05
C CYS A 74 -7.65 9.43 -16.57
N LYS A 75 -8.80 9.63 -15.90
CA LYS A 75 -10.09 9.05 -16.32
C LYS A 75 -10.58 9.58 -17.66
N GLU A 76 -10.34 10.85 -17.95
CA GLU A 76 -10.68 11.48 -19.23
C GLU A 76 -9.69 11.12 -20.36
N ARG A 77 -8.76 10.19 -20.13
CA ARG A 77 -7.65 9.84 -21.03
C ARG A 77 -6.75 11.03 -21.39
N LYS A 78 -6.66 12.03 -20.51
CA LYS A 78 -5.82 13.22 -20.64
C LYS A 78 -4.57 13.08 -19.76
N VAL A 79 -3.94 11.91 -19.77
CA VAL A 79 -2.66 11.74 -19.05
C VAL A 79 -1.58 12.64 -19.64
N GLU A 80 -1.63 12.89 -20.94
CA GLU A 80 -0.77 13.86 -21.61
C GLU A 80 -0.94 15.25 -21.03
N ALA A 81 -2.17 15.74 -20.84
CA ALA A 81 -2.41 17.03 -20.20
C ALA A 81 -1.90 17.06 -18.75
N ALA A 82 -2.01 15.94 -18.02
CA ALA A 82 -1.43 15.83 -16.68
C ALA A 82 0.10 15.94 -16.69
N LEU A 83 0.77 15.29 -17.66
CA LEU A 83 2.22 15.35 -17.84
C LEU A 83 2.68 16.73 -18.34
N GLU A 84 1.93 17.37 -19.24
CA GLU A 84 2.16 18.76 -19.69
C GLU A 84 2.08 19.73 -18.50
N THR A 85 1.08 19.56 -17.64
CA THR A 85 0.94 20.36 -16.42
C THR A 85 2.13 20.17 -15.47
N MET A 86 2.71 18.95 -15.42
CA MET A 86 3.92 18.69 -14.64
C MET A 86 5.15 19.39 -15.24
N ASP A 87 5.34 19.35 -16.55
CA ASP A 87 6.43 20.04 -17.23
C ASP A 87 6.36 21.56 -17.06
N GLU A 88 5.15 22.13 -17.16
CA GLU A 88 4.92 23.56 -16.89
C GLU A 88 5.27 23.93 -15.45
N LYS A 89 4.89 23.08 -14.49
CA LYS A 89 5.23 23.28 -13.07
C LYS A 89 6.74 23.27 -12.83
N GLU A 90 7.49 22.37 -13.47
CA GLU A 90 8.96 22.34 -13.39
C GLU A 90 9.61 23.58 -14.01
N ARG A 91 9.15 24.01 -15.20
CA ARG A 91 9.68 25.22 -15.88
C ARG A 91 9.44 26.49 -15.09
N ASN A 92 8.34 26.56 -14.35
CA ASN A 92 7.98 27.71 -13.52
C ASN A 92 8.72 27.74 -12.16
N GLY A 93 9.74 26.87 -11.97
CA GLY A 93 10.50 26.78 -10.72
C GLY A 93 9.70 26.15 -9.56
N GLY A 94 8.52 25.60 -9.86
CA GLY A 94 7.78 24.73 -8.95
C GLY A 94 8.41 23.34 -8.97
N SER A 95 8.36 22.61 -7.85
CA SER A 95 8.76 21.21 -7.87
C SER A 95 7.57 20.38 -8.38
N ALA A 96 7.62 19.90 -9.63
CA ALA A 96 6.82 18.71 -9.95
C ALA A 96 7.40 17.60 -9.08
N ASP A 97 6.63 17.16 -8.09
CA ASP A 97 7.20 16.39 -7.00
C ASP A 97 7.21 14.92 -7.37
N LEU A 98 8.18 14.18 -6.82
CA LEU A 98 8.17 12.71 -6.83
C LEU A 98 6.79 12.14 -6.42
N LEU A 99 6.06 12.88 -5.59
CA LEU A 99 4.70 12.55 -5.18
C LEU A 99 3.66 12.65 -6.31
N ASP A 100 3.77 13.62 -7.20
CA ASP A 100 2.81 13.82 -8.30
C ASP A 100 2.95 12.68 -9.33
N ILE A 101 4.18 12.30 -9.68
CA ILE A 101 4.42 11.17 -10.60
C ILE A 101 3.99 9.83 -9.98
N VAL A 102 4.28 9.62 -8.69
CA VAL A 102 3.84 8.40 -7.98
C VAL A 102 2.31 8.30 -7.95
N LYS A 103 1.61 9.42 -7.72
CA LYS A 103 0.13 9.44 -7.76
C LYS A 103 -0.39 9.09 -9.15
N LEU A 104 0.21 9.61 -10.22
CA LEU A 104 -0.19 9.25 -11.58
C LEU A 104 -0.02 7.76 -11.84
N ILE A 105 1.11 7.18 -11.44
CA ILE A 105 1.37 5.74 -11.55
C ILE A 105 0.31 4.94 -10.78
N GLN A 106 0.01 5.31 -9.53
CA GLN A 106 -1.00 4.65 -8.71
C GLN A 106 -2.40 4.74 -9.32
N ILE A 107 -2.79 5.92 -9.82
CA ILE A 107 -4.07 6.10 -10.52
C ILE A 107 -4.14 5.20 -11.76
N CYS A 108 -3.06 5.10 -12.53
CA CYS A 108 -3.00 4.18 -13.68
C CYS A 108 -3.17 2.71 -13.28
N ALA A 109 -2.55 2.29 -12.17
CA ALA A 109 -2.70 0.95 -11.62
C ALA A 109 -4.15 0.68 -11.18
N ASP A 110 -4.71 1.55 -10.33
CA ASP A 110 -6.03 1.38 -9.73
C ASP A 110 -7.16 1.41 -10.77
N LEU A 111 -7.01 2.24 -11.81
CA LEU A 111 -7.99 2.37 -12.90
C LEU A 111 -7.74 1.42 -14.07
N LYS A 112 -6.72 0.55 -13.97
CA LYS A 112 -6.35 -0.43 -14.99
C LYS A 112 -6.03 0.20 -16.37
N LEU A 113 -5.35 1.35 -16.37
CA LEU A 113 -5.06 2.14 -17.57
C LEU A 113 -3.66 1.87 -18.12
N LEU A 114 -3.46 0.73 -18.80
CA LEU A 114 -2.14 0.32 -19.30
C LEU A 114 -1.51 1.31 -20.28
N GLU A 115 -2.25 1.79 -21.28
CA GLU A 115 -1.72 2.73 -22.27
C GLU A 115 -1.36 4.09 -21.66
N ALA A 116 -2.08 4.49 -20.61
CA ALA A 116 -1.75 5.69 -19.85
C ALA A 116 -0.49 5.46 -19.00
N GLY A 117 -0.39 4.30 -18.33
CA GLY A 117 0.79 3.88 -17.59
C GLY A 117 2.06 3.86 -18.44
N LYS A 118 1.98 3.38 -19.68
CA LYS A 118 3.11 3.41 -20.65
C LYS A 118 3.57 4.83 -20.99
N LYS A 119 2.65 5.79 -21.08
CA LYS A 119 3.00 7.21 -21.30
C LYS A 119 3.73 7.79 -20.08
N VAL A 120 3.26 7.45 -18.89
CA VAL A 120 3.89 7.84 -17.61
C VAL A 120 5.28 7.20 -17.46
N ASP A 121 5.43 5.90 -17.75
CA ASP A 121 6.73 5.21 -17.79
C ASP A 121 7.68 5.89 -18.79
N GLY A 122 7.22 6.12 -20.02
CA GLY A 122 8.01 6.83 -21.03
C GLY A 122 8.45 8.23 -20.58
N TYR A 123 7.60 8.96 -19.85
CA TYR A 123 7.94 10.24 -19.24
C TYR A 123 9.03 10.09 -18.17
N VAL A 124 8.88 9.13 -17.25
CA VAL A 124 9.87 8.82 -16.21
C VAL A 124 11.23 8.48 -16.83
N MET A 125 11.24 7.65 -17.87
CA MET A 125 12.46 7.18 -18.53
C MET A 125 13.19 8.27 -19.33
N ARG A 126 12.47 9.29 -19.82
CA ARG A 126 13.04 10.45 -20.53
C ARG A 126 13.45 11.60 -19.59
N SER A 127 12.92 11.64 -18.37
CA SER A 127 13.20 12.72 -17.41
C SER A 127 14.68 12.80 -17.00
N SER A 128 15.15 14.02 -16.70
CA SER A 128 16.54 14.26 -16.28
C SER A 128 16.80 13.70 -14.88
N SER A 129 17.42 12.51 -14.81
CA SER A 129 17.91 11.71 -13.66
C SER A 129 17.02 11.50 -12.43
N LYS A 130 16.23 12.48 -11.98
CA LYS A 130 15.45 12.51 -10.74
C LYS A 130 14.46 11.36 -10.60
N PHE A 131 13.63 11.11 -11.62
CA PHE A 131 12.64 10.03 -11.54
C PHE A 131 13.27 8.68 -11.87
N LYS A 132 14.11 8.62 -12.91
CA LYS A 132 14.79 7.40 -13.37
C LYS A 132 15.71 6.78 -12.32
N SER A 133 16.26 7.57 -11.38
CA SER A 133 17.10 7.04 -10.28
C SER A 133 16.33 6.84 -8.97
N SER A 134 15.05 7.22 -8.90
CA SER A 134 14.27 7.11 -7.67
C SER A 134 13.70 5.71 -7.51
N VAL A 135 14.25 4.97 -6.54
CA VAL A 135 13.76 3.63 -6.14
C VAL A 135 12.26 3.65 -5.86
N VAL A 136 11.74 4.72 -5.24
CA VAL A 136 10.30 4.85 -4.95
C VAL A 136 9.46 4.90 -6.23
N VAL A 137 9.89 5.67 -7.23
CA VAL A 137 9.17 5.78 -8.51
C VAL A 137 9.23 4.45 -9.26
N LEU A 138 10.41 3.84 -9.34
CA LEU A 138 10.61 2.57 -10.04
C LEU A 138 9.81 1.44 -9.36
N ASN A 139 9.80 1.36 -8.03
CA ASN A 139 8.97 0.41 -7.29
C ASN A 139 7.48 0.60 -7.60
N ASN A 140 6.98 1.83 -7.71
CA ASN A 140 5.58 2.06 -8.10
C ASN A 140 5.32 1.66 -9.56
N LEU A 141 6.27 1.86 -10.48
CA LEU A 141 6.13 1.37 -11.86
C LEU A 141 6.10 -0.16 -11.93
N VAL A 142 6.99 -0.86 -11.21
CA VAL A 142 6.98 -2.33 -11.11
C VAL A 142 5.62 -2.82 -10.63
N GLU A 143 5.12 -2.26 -9.52
CA GLU A 143 3.80 -2.63 -8.99
C GLU A 143 2.67 -2.35 -9.98
N MET A 144 2.68 -1.18 -10.64
CA MET A 144 1.68 -0.82 -11.65
C MET A 144 1.67 -1.84 -12.79
N TYR A 145 2.82 -2.18 -13.35
CA TYR A 145 2.92 -3.14 -14.45
C TYR A 145 2.48 -4.56 -14.02
N CYS A 146 2.86 -5.02 -12.82
CA CYS A 146 2.36 -6.27 -12.26
C CYS A 146 0.83 -6.27 -12.11
N LYS A 147 0.23 -5.21 -11.55
CA LYS A 147 -1.24 -5.08 -11.40
C LYS A 147 -1.97 -5.07 -12.74
N LEU A 148 -1.31 -4.61 -13.80
CA LEU A 148 -1.84 -4.56 -15.17
C LEU A 148 -1.56 -5.83 -15.98
N GLY A 149 -0.85 -6.81 -15.41
CA GLY A 149 -0.53 -8.09 -16.05
C GLY A 149 0.64 -8.05 -17.04
N ASP A 150 1.38 -6.94 -17.12
CA ASP A 150 2.58 -6.82 -17.97
C ASP A 150 3.84 -7.00 -17.10
N THR A 151 4.00 -8.23 -16.60
CA THR A 151 5.09 -8.63 -15.72
C THR A 151 6.46 -8.61 -16.40
N ASN A 152 6.50 -8.74 -17.73
CA ASN A 152 7.72 -8.61 -18.51
C ASN A 152 8.30 -7.20 -18.38
N ARG A 153 7.46 -6.16 -18.59
CA ARG A 153 7.90 -4.78 -18.41
C ARG A 153 8.26 -4.47 -16.96
N ALA A 154 7.51 -5.02 -15.99
CA ALA A 154 7.86 -4.92 -14.57
C ALA A 154 9.26 -5.47 -14.28
N ARG A 155 9.58 -6.66 -14.81
CA ARG A 155 10.91 -7.30 -14.65
C ARG A 155 12.00 -6.48 -15.32
N GLU A 156 11.80 -5.97 -16.53
CA GLU A 156 12.77 -5.10 -17.21
C GLU A 156 13.13 -3.87 -16.37
N ILE A 157 12.12 -3.21 -15.79
CA ILE A 157 12.35 -2.05 -14.93
C ILE A 157 13.12 -2.46 -13.68
N PHE A 158 12.74 -3.57 -13.05
CA PHE A 158 13.39 -4.12 -11.86
C PHE A 158 14.88 -4.44 -12.11
N GLU A 159 15.20 -5.08 -13.23
CA GLU A 159 16.58 -5.44 -13.60
C GLU A 159 17.44 -4.20 -13.95
N GLN A 160 16.81 -3.13 -14.45
CA GLN A 160 17.49 -1.86 -14.76
C GLN A 160 17.71 -0.96 -13.52
N MET A 161 17.16 -1.30 -12.36
CA MET A 161 17.32 -0.51 -11.14
C MET A 161 18.77 -0.53 -10.65
N GLY A 162 19.41 0.65 -10.58
CA GLY A 162 20.78 0.77 -10.05
C GLY A 162 20.90 0.47 -8.55
N ALA A 163 19.80 0.58 -7.80
CA ALA A 163 19.70 0.18 -6.40
C ALA A 163 18.33 -0.45 -6.15
N ARG A 164 18.29 -1.56 -5.43
CA ARG A 164 17.06 -2.28 -5.05
C ARG A 164 17.02 -2.42 -3.53
N ASN A 165 15.88 -2.11 -2.93
CA ASN A 165 15.63 -2.33 -1.50
C ASN A 165 14.63 -3.47 -1.32
N LEU A 166 14.35 -3.83 -0.07
CA LEU A 166 13.39 -4.90 0.27
C LEU A 166 12.02 -4.71 -0.41
N ASP A 167 11.53 -3.47 -0.49
CA ASP A 167 10.28 -3.14 -1.18
C ASP A 167 10.34 -3.44 -2.69
N SER A 168 11.47 -3.16 -3.35
CA SER A 168 11.68 -3.52 -4.77
C SER A 168 11.52 -5.03 -4.99
N TRP A 169 12.15 -5.83 -4.14
CA TRP A 169 12.11 -7.29 -4.20
C TRP A 169 10.70 -7.81 -3.93
N ASN A 170 10.06 -7.32 -2.87
CA ASN A 170 8.72 -7.75 -2.47
C ASN A 170 7.68 -7.46 -3.56
N LYS A 171 7.73 -6.28 -4.19
CA LYS A 171 6.81 -5.93 -5.28
C LYS A 171 6.96 -6.82 -6.49
N MET A 172 8.19 -7.11 -6.91
CA MET A 172 8.43 -8.02 -8.04
C MET A 172 7.99 -9.45 -7.69
N LEU A 173 8.33 -9.93 -6.49
CA LEU A 173 7.99 -11.28 -6.01
C LEU A 173 6.48 -11.50 -5.93
N LEU A 174 5.77 -10.63 -5.22
CA LEU A 174 4.32 -10.68 -5.08
C LEU A 174 3.63 -10.50 -6.43
N GLY A 175 4.10 -9.54 -7.24
CA GLY A 175 3.54 -9.28 -8.55
C GLY A 175 3.62 -10.49 -9.49
N LEU A 176 4.71 -11.25 -9.49
CA LEU A 176 4.82 -12.49 -10.26
C LEU A 176 3.91 -13.59 -9.71
N ALA A 177 3.86 -13.76 -8.37
CA ALA A 177 3.01 -14.77 -7.74
C ALA A 177 1.51 -14.51 -7.99
N GLU A 178 1.07 -13.25 -7.94
CA GLU A 178 -0.31 -12.85 -8.25
C GLU A 178 -0.68 -13.15 -9.71
N ASN A 179 0.26 -12.92 -10.63
CA ASN A 179 0.12 -13.19 -12.07
C ASN A 179 0.35 -14.66 -12.46
N LYS A 180 0.43 -15.58 -11.49
CA LYS A 180 0.58 -17.04 -11.70
C LYS A 180 1.91 -17.45 -12.31
N GLU A 181 2.93 -16.62 -12.21
CA GLU A 181 4.30 -16.90 -12.68
C GLU A 181 5.16 -17.42 -11.52
N GLY A 182 4.71 -18.52 -10.89
CA GLY A 182 5.30 -19.07 -9.67
C GLY A 182 6.79 -19.41 -9.79
N GLU A 183 7.23 -20.01 -10.90
CA GLU A 183 8.64 -20.34 -11.12
C GLU A 183 9.54 -19.08 -11.14
N LYS A 184 9.09 -18.02 -11.83
CA LYS A 184 9.82 -16.74 -11.85
C LYS A 184 9.82 -16.07 -10.49
N ALA A 185 8.74 -16.20 -9.72
CA ALA A 185 8.67 -15.68 -8.35
C ALA A 185 9.69 -16.40 -7.44
N LEU A 186 9.80 -17.73 -7.52
CA LEU A 186 10.82 -18.50 -6.80
C LEU A 186 12.24 -18.10 -7.18
N GLU A 187 12.49 -17.81 -8.47
CA GLU A 187 13.77 -17.28 -8.94
C GLU A 187 14.09 -15.93 -8.28
N ILE A 188 13.13 -14.99 -8.27
CA ILE A 188 13.30 -13.68 -7.61
C ILE A 188 13.60 -13.84 -6.12
N PHE A 189 12.91 -14.76 -5.42
CA PHE A 189 13.19 -15.02 -4.00
C PHE A 189 14.58 -15.62 -3.78
N SER A 190 15.05 -16.48 -4.69
CA SER A 190 16.41 -17.03 -4.65
C SER A 190 17.47 -15.94 -4.85
N GLN A 191 17.28 -15.09 -5.87
CA GLN A 191 18.15 -13.95 -6.15
C GLN A 191 18.18 -12.96 -4.98
N MET A 192 17.04 -12.66 -4.36
CA MET A 192 16.94 -11.80 -3.18
C MET A 192 17.88 -12.26 -2.04
N LYS A 193 17.87 -13.57 -1.75
CA LYS A 193 18.77 -14.15 -0.75
C LYS A 193 20.23 -14.13 -1.20
N GLY A 194 20.49 -14.40 -2.48
CA GLY A 194 21.83 -14.34 -3.08
C GLY A 194 22.47 -12.96 -2.99
N ASP A 195 21.66 -11.92 -3.14
CA ASP A 195 22.05 -10.51 -2.99
C ASP A 195 22.15 -10.07 -1.51
N GLY A 196 21.99 -11.00 -0.56
CA GLY A 196 22.11 -10.75 0.88
C GLY A 196 20.95 -9.94 1.48
N ILE A 197 19.83 -9.81 0.76
CA ILE A 197 18.66 -9.09 1.24
C ILE A 197 17.86 -10.01 2.14
N ARG A 198 17.71 -9.62 3.41
CA ARG A 198 16.96 -10.39 4.41
C ARG A 198 15.45 -10.34 4.09
N PRO A 199 14.79 -11.49 3.83
CA PRO A 199 13.34 -11.58 3.68
C PRO A 199 12.57 -11.09 4.90
N ASP A 200 11.37 -10.55 4.66
CA ASP A 200 10.37 -10.21 5.67
C ASP A 200 9.07 -11.01 5.48
N GLY A 201 8.03 -10.69 6.26
CA GLY A 201 6.75 -11.37 6.15
C GLY A 201 6.13 -11.26 4.75
N SER A 202 6.22 -10.09 4.10
CA SER A 202 5.71 -9.95 2.73
C SER A 202 6.51 -10.77 1.72
N SER A 203 7.82 -10.91 1.91
CA SER A 203 8.63 -11.83 1.10
C SER A 203 8.14 -13.28 1.25
N PHE A 204 7.84 -13.71 2.48
CA PHE A 204 7.35 -15.05 2.75
C PHE A 204 5.93 -15.29 2.24
N ALA A 205 5.03 -14.32 2.35
CA ALA A 205 3.72 -14.39 1.70
C ALA A 205 3.86 -14.62 0.19
N GLY A 206 4.74 -13.85 -0.48
CA GLY A 206 5.01 -13.98 -1.91
C GLY A 206 5.60 -15.34 -2.31
N VAL A 207 6.60 -15.85 -1.59
CA VAL A 207 7.21 -17.16 -1.92
C VAL A 207 6.25 -18.32 -1.66
N LEU A 208 5.40 -18.24 -0.63
CA LEU A 208 4.38 -19.25 -0.37
C LEU A 208 3.29 -19.23 -1.46
N MET A 209 2.87 -18.04 -1.91
CA MET A 209 1.95 -17.90 -3.03
C MET A 209 2.55 -18.46 -4.34
N ALA A 210 3.85 -18.28 -4.54
CA ALA A 210 4.56 -18.91 -5.66
C ALA A 210 4.49 -20.44 -5.58
N CYS A 211 4.71 -21.03 -4.39
CA CYS A 211 4.56 -22.48 -4.16
C CYS A 211 3.14 -22.97 -4.45
N VAL A 212 2.11 -22.20 -4.07
CA VAL A 212 0.70 -22.48 -4.42
C VAL A 212 0.47 -22.50 -5.94
N CYS A 213 1.13 -21.61 -6.68
CA CYS A 213 1.00 -21.56 -8.14
C CYS A 213 1.65 -22.76 -8.83
N VAL A 214 2.80 -23.21 -8.32
CA VAL A 214 3.53 -24.36 -8.87
C VAL A 214 2.95 -25.70 -8.37
N GLY A 215 2.30 -25.71 -7.21
CA GLY A 215 1.78 -26.91 -6.56
C GLY A 215 2.84 -27.68 -5.73
N GLU A 216 3.94 -27.02 -5.38
CA GLU A 216 5.05 -27.61 -4.63
C GLU A 216 4.83 -27.49 -3.11
N GLU A 217 4.07 -28.44 -2.57
CA GLU A 217 3.72 -28.50 -1.14
C GLU A 217 4.96 -28.57 -0.23
N LYS A 218 5.93 -29.43 -0.55
CA LYS A 218 7.12 -29.63 0.28
C LYS A 218 8.00 -28.38 0.39
N GLU A 219 8.19 -27.67 -0.72
CA GLU A 219 8.96 -26.43 -0.73
C GLU A 219 8.20 -25.32 0.00
N GLY A 220 6.87 -25.25 -0.16
CA GLY A 220 6.01 -24.34 0.61
C GLY A 220 6.12 -24.56 2.12
N GLN A 221 6.03 -25.81 2.58
CA GLN A 221 6.19 -26.17 4.00
C GLN A 221 7.56 -25.78 4.54
N LYS A 222 8.63 -26.08 3.78
CA LYS A 222 10.00 -25.70 4.13
C LYS A 222 10.18 -24.19 4.24
N HIS A 223 9.59 -23.40 3.33
CA HIS A 223 9.61 -21.95 3.41
C HIS A 223 8.85 -21.45 4.63
N PHE A 224 7.65 -21.98 4.90
CA PHE A 224 6.83 -21.63 6.05
C PHE A 224 7.56 -21.88 7.38
N GLU A 225 8.24 -23.02 7.52
CA GLU A 225 9.04 -23.32 8.71
C GLU A 225 10.29 -22.42 8.83
N SER A 226 11.00 -22.20 7.71
CA SER A 226 12.20 -21.35 7.69
C SER A 226 11.92 -19.92 8.12
N MET A 227 10.73 -19.39 7.84
CA MET A 227 10.29 -18.06 8.23
C MET A 227 10.45 -17.83 9.75
N SER A 228 10.01 -18.80 10.57
CA SER A 228 10.16 -18.72 12.03
C SER A 228 11.56 -19.14 12.48
N ARG A 229 12.06 -20.27 11.98
CA ARG A 229 13.30 -20.89 12.45
C ARG A 229 14.54 -20.07 12.11
N ASP A 230 14.63 -19.61 10.87
CA ASP A 230 15.85 -19.03 10.30
C ASP A 230 15.78 -17.49 10.29
N TYR A 231 14.56 -16.92 10.22
CA TYR A 231 14.35 -15.46 10.17
C TYR A 231 13.62 -14.89 11.40
N GLY A 232 13.14 -15.70 12.34
CA GLY A 232 12.46 -15.21 13.53
C GLY A 232 11.20 -14.40 13.22
N ILE A 233 10.55 -14.65 12.07
CA ILE A 233 9.34 -13.96 11.66
C ILE A 233 8.13 -14.81 12.07
N THR A 234 7.23 -14.24 12.85
CA THR A 234 6.00 -14.92 13.28
C THR A 234 5.00 -14.99 12.11
N PRO A 235 4.50 -16.19 11.73
CA PRO A 235 3.48 -16.33 10.71
C PRO A 235 2.20 -15.58 11.08
N THR A 236 1.72 -14.76 10.16
CA THR A 236 0.44 -14.04 10.30
C THR A 236 -0.70 -14.84 9.67
N ALA A 237 -1.96 -14.42 9.88
CA ALA A 237 -3.12 -15.04 9.24
C ALA A 237 -2.99 -15.15 7.70
N GLU A 238 -2.31 -14.19 7.06
CA GLU A 238 -2.02 -14.25 5.62
C GLU A 238 -1.16 -15.46 5.23
N HIS A 239 -0.14 -15.78 6.03
CA HIS A 239 0.71 -16.94 5.77
C HIS A 239 -0.06 -18.25 5.97
N TYR A 240 -0.89 -18.34 7.01
CA TYR A 240 -1.76 -19.49 7.24
C TYR A 240 -2.80 -19.67 6.14
N GLU A 241 -3.41 -18.58 5.65
CA GLU A 241 -4.34 -18.60 4.51
C GLU A 241 -3.71 -19.23 3.27
N VAL A 242 -2.49 -18.81 2.93
CA VAL A 242 -1.76 -19.35 1.77
C VAL A 242 -1.40 -20.83 1.97
N MET A 243 -1.01 -21.24 3.18
CA MET A 243 -0.73 -22.66 3.49
C MET A 243 -1.99 -23.53 3.42
N VAL A 244 -3.13 -23.04 3.89
CA VAL A 244 -4.41 -23.75 3.78
C VAL A 244 -4.82 -23.89 2.31
N ASP A 245 -4.61 -22.86 1.47
CA ASP A 245 -4.83 -22.98 0.03
C ASP A 245 -3.90 -24.02 -0.62
N LEU A 246 -2.61 -24.04 -0.25
CA LEU A 246 -1.63 -25.01 -0.73
C LEU A 246 -2.03 -26.46 -0.40
N LEU A 247 -2.32 -26.72 0.87
CA LEU A 247 -2.72 -28.05 1.36
C LEU A 247 -4.06 -28.48 0.76
N GLY A 248 -5.00 -27.55 0.63
CA GLY A 248 -6.30 -27.79 0.00
C GLY A 248 -6.19 -28.21 -1.46
N ARG A 249 -5.36 -27.51 -2.26
CA ARG A 249 -5.12 -27.84 -3.68
C ARG A 249 -4.38 -29.15 -3.88
N THR A 250 -3.50 -29.51 -2.96
CA THR A 250 -2.75 -30.78 -3.00
C THR A 250 -3.52 -31.95 -2.40
N GLY A 251 -4.76 -31.73 -1.91
CA GLY A 251 -5.64 -32.77 -1.39
C GLY A 251 -5.40 -33.14 0.08
N LYS A 252 -4.49 -32.44 0.76
CA LYS A 252 -4.09 -32.65 2.17
C LYS A 252 -5.02 -31.92 3.14
N ILE A 253 -6.33 -32.14 3.00
CA ILE A 253 -7.34 -31.40 3.78
C ILE A 253 -7.21 -31.66 5.28
N ALA A 254 -6.86 -32.88 5.70
CA ALA A 254 -6.67 -33.19 7.13
C ALA A 254 -5.51 -32.38 7.74
N GLU A 255 -4.39 -32.23 7.02
CA GLU A 255 -3.27 -31.38 7.44
C GLU A 255 -3.69 -29.91 7.47
N ALA A 256 -4.55 -29.46 6.54
CA ALA A 256 -5.09 -28.10 6.55
C ALA A 256 -6.01 -27.84 7.77
N GLU A 257 -6.85 -28.80 8.15
CA GLU A 257 -7.70 -28.71 9.35
C GLU A 257 -6.88 -28.69 10.64
N GLU A 258 -5.83 -29.51 10.70
CA GLU A 258 -4.88 -29.53 11.81
C GLU A 258 -4.13 -28.19 11.91
N LEU A 259 -3.67 -27.64 10.78
CA LEU A 259 -2.98 -26.34 10.74
C LEU A 259 -3.87 -25.21 11.29
N VAL A 260 -5.15 -25.18 10.89
CA VAL A 260 -6.13 -24.18 11.39
C VAL A 260 -6.48 -24.40 12.85
N SER A 261 -6.41 -25.63 13.36
CA SER A 261 -6.67 -25.91 14.78
C SER A 261 -5.50 -25.51 15.68
N ASN A 262 -4.27 -25.57 15.16
CA ASN A 262 -3.04 -25.34 15.90
C ASN A 262 -2.45 -23.92 15.70
N MET A 263 -3.06 -23.08 14.86
CA MET A 263 -2.54 -21.73 14.63
C MET A 263 -2.64 -20.86 15.89
N PRO A 264 -1.59 -20.06 16.21
CA PRO A 264 -1.52 -19.23 17.41
C PRO A 264 -2.31 -17.92 17.29
N VAL A 265 -2.99 -17.70 16.16
CA VAL A 265 -3.78 -16.51 15.86
C VAL A 265 -5.18 -16.94 15.47
N ASP A 266 -6.20 -16.11 15.70
CA ASP A 266 -7.58 -16.48 15.35
C ASP A 266 -7.74 -16.59 13.83
N PRO A 267 -8.30 -17.70 13.30
CA PRO A 267 -8.53 -17.83 11.87
C PRO A 267 -9.56 -16.80 11.40
N ASN A 268 -9.18 -16.01 10.39
CA ASN A 268 -10.05 -15.03 9.78
C ASN A 268 -11.10 -15.71 8.86
N THR A 269 -12.06 -14.92 8.36
CA THR A 269 -13.11 -15.42 7.47
C THR A 269 -12.56 -16.12 6.22
N ARG A 270 -11.45 -15.63 5.65
CA ARG A 270 -10.86 -16.17 4.42
C ARG A 270 -10.26 -17.56 4.61
N ILE A 271 -9.62 -17.81 5.75
CA ILE A 271 -9.08 -19.13 6.09
C ILE A 271 -10.21 -20.15 6.17
N TRP A 272 -11.31 -19.80 6.86
CA TRP A 272 -12.48 -20.67 6.96
C TRP A 272 -13.15 -20.91 5.61
N GLU A 273 -13.32 -19.86 4.79
CA GLU A 273 -13.86 -19.99 3.43
C GLU A 273 -13.01 -20.90 2.55
N THR A 274 -11.69 -20.76 2.62
CA THR A 274 -10.72 -21.58 1.89
C THR A 274 -10.79 -23.04 2.36
N LEU A 275 -10.83 -23.30 3.66
CA LEU A 275 -10.95 -24.65 4.19
C LEU A 275 -12.28 -25.31 3.81
N GLN A 276 -13.39 -24.55 3.91
CA GLN A 276 -14.72 -25.03 3.52
C GLN A 276 -14.83 -25.34 2.03
N LYS A 277 -14.17 -24.54 1.18
CA LYS A 277 -14.11 -24.78 -0.27
C LYS A 277 -13.60 -26.20 -0.52
N TYR A 278 -12.48 -26.60 0.07
CA TYR A 278 -11.87 -27.90 -0.16
C TYR A 278 -12.60 -29.05 0.57
N SER A 279 -13.15 -28.82 1.77
CA SER A 279 -13.92 -29.85 2.48
C SER A 279 -15.25 -30.17 1.80
N LYS A 280 -15.94 -29.18 1.21
CA LYS A 280 -17.15 -29.40 0.40
C LYS A 280 -16.84 -30.10 -0.91
N THR A 281 -15.73 -29.77 -1.58
CA THR A 281 -15.28 -30.49 -2.79
C THR A 281 -15.03 -31.97 -2.49
N ARG A 282 -14.55 -32.32 -1.29
CA ARG A 282 -14.42 -33.72 -0.84
C ARG A 282 -15.78 -34.37 -0.56
N ALA A 283 -16.71 -33.66 0.07
CA ALA A 283 -18.08 -34.16 0.32
C ALA A 283 -18.90 -34.35 -0.96
N GLN A 284 -18.63 -33.56 -2.01
CA GLN A 284 -19.29 -33.61 -3.32
C GLN A 284 -18.54 -34.50 -4.33
N GLY A 285 -17.46 -35.16 -3.93
CA GLY A 285 -16.46 -35.77 -4.82
C GLY A 285 -16.56 -37.28 -5.05
N GLN A 286 -17.74 -37.85 -5.28
CA GLN A 286 -17.83 -38.83 -6.37
C GLN A 286 -18.02 -38.01 -7.67
N LEU A 287 -17.08 -38.16 -8.61
CA LEU A 287 -16.89 -37.39 -9.85
C LEU A 287 -18.17 -36.85 -10.53
N GLY A 288 -18.16 -35.56 -10.91
CA GLY A 288 -18.79 -35.07 -12.15
C GLY A 288 -19.76 -33.88 -12.04
N TYR A 289 -19.29 -32.67 -12.42
CA TYR A 289 -20.03 -31.47 -12.88
C TYR A 289 -21.12 -30.82 -11.98
N PRO A 290 -21.34 -29.49 -12.09
CA PRO A 290 -21.81 -28.67 -10.98
C PRO A 290 -23.34 -28.74 -10.79
N LEU A 291 -23.77 -28.89 -9.54
CA LEU A 291 -25.17 -28.71 -9.13
C LEU A 291 -25.29 -27.50 -8.20
N SER A 292 -26.23 -26.63 -8.57
CA SER A 292 -26.60 -25.32 -8.03
C SER A 292 -26.78 -25.25 -6.50
N PRO A 293 -26.66 -24.05 -5.89
CA PRO A 293 -26.65 -23.90 -4.42
C PRO A 293 -28.03 -24.12 -3.79
N PRO A 294 -28.13 -24.77 -2.61
CA PRO A 294 -29.38 -24.80 -1.85
C PRO A 294 -29.54 -23.53 -1.01
N GLY A 295 -30.78 -23.05 -0.97
CA GLY A 295 -31.22 -21.86 -0.23
C GLY A 295 -31.23 -22.03 1.30
N PRO A 296 -31.67 -20.99 2.03
CA PRO A 296 -31.20 -20.75 3.38
C PRO A 296 -32.18 -21.25 4.45
N GLU A 297 -32.17 -22.53 4.81
CA GLU A 297 -32.77 -22.99 6.08
C GLU A 297 -32.08 -24.25 6.63
N ALA A 298 -31.30 -24.10 7.70
CA ALA A 298 -31.09 -25.16 8.69
C ALA A 298 -30.63 -24.52 10.02
N ARG A 299 -31.62 -24.15 10.84
CA ARG A 299 -31.44 -23.80 12.25
C ARG A 299 -31.06 -25.05 13.04
N TRP A 300 -30.01 -24.92 13.84
CA TRP A 300 -29.67 -25.82 14.93
C TRP A 300 -30.74 -25.77 16.02
N HIS A 301 -31.27 -26.91 16.44
CA HIS A 301 -31.78 -27.08 17.81
C HIS A 301 -31.48 -28.49 18.35
N GLU A 302 -30.98 -28.47 19.59
CA GLU A 302 -30.46 -29.52 20.45
C GLU A 302 -31.52 -30.41 21.13
N LYS A 303 -31.05 -31.59 21.58
CA LYS A 303 -31.45 -32.38 22.79
C LYS A 303 -32.86 -32.99 22.80
N GLY A 304 -33.10 -34.23 23.24
CA GLY A 304 -32.32 -35.27 23.90
C GLY A 304 -33.28 -36.30 24.56
N LYS A 305 -32.71 -37.39 25.11
CA LYS A 305 -33.35 -38.51 25.87
C LYS A 305 -34.16 -39.48 24.98
N GLY A 306 -34.16 -40.79 25.13
CA GLY A 306 -33.64 -41.75 26.10
C GLY A 306 -34.37 -43.07 25.79
N GLN A 307 -33.63 -44.18 25.75
CA GLN A 307 -34.00 -45.60 25.55
C GLN A 307 -35.26 -46.13 26.30
N PRO A 308 -35.67 -47.42 26.18
CA PRO A 308 -35.43 -48.47 25.15
C PRO A 308 -36.66 -49.36 24.78
N GLN A 309 -36.47 -50.23 23.78
CA GLN A 309 -37.06 -51.58 23.57
C GLN A 309 -38.60 -51.80 23.63
N HIS A 310 -39.16 -52.36 22.54
CA HIS A 310 -39.83 -53.66 22.62
C HIS A 310 -39.92 -54.36 21.26
N LYS A 311 -39.75 -55.68 21.31
CA LYS A 311 -39.92 -56.66 20.23
C LYS A 311 -41.37 -56.66 19.71
N SER A 312 -41.53 -56.76 18.39
CA SER A 312 -42.14 -57.90 17.68
C SER A 312 -42.14 -57.66 16.17
#